data_AF-A0A963QTP5-F1
#
_entry.id   AF-A0A963QTP5-F1
#
_cell.length_a   1.000
_cell.length_b   1.000
_cell.length_c   1.000
_cell.angle_alpha   90.00
_cell.angle_beta   90.00
_cell.angle_gamma   90.00
#
_symmetry.space_group_name_H-M   'P 1'
#
loop_
_entity.id
_entity.type
_entity.pdbx_description
1 polymer ?
#
loop_
_entity_poly.entity_id
_entity_poly.type
_entity_poly.pdbx_seq_one_letter_code
_entity_poly.pdbx_strand_id
1 'polypeptide(L)' 'MSAMQGIRMKNPAHPGGFVKSEIIEPLGLSVTSAAQVLGVTRAALSAMLNERAHLSPEM' A
#
# COMPACT_ATOMS: atom_id res chain seq x y z
N MET A 1 -16.55 -13.45 -17.70
CA MET A 1 -16.85 -12.10 -17.20
C MET A 1 -16.75 -12.14 -15.69
N SER A 2 -15.58 -11.79 -15.13
CA SER A 2 -15.38 -11.79 -13.68
C SER A 2 -16.17 -10.62 -13.10
N ALA A 3 -17.07 -10.91 -12.17
CA ALA A 3 -17.87 -9.90 -11.50
C ALA A 3 -16.94 -8.88 -10.85
N MET A 4 -17.10 -7.60 -11.22
CA MET A 4 -16.59 -6.47 -10.44
C MET A 4 -17.24 -6.55 -9.05
N GLN A 5 -16.58 -7.25 -8.13
CA GLN A 5 -16.91 -7.19 -6.72
C GLN A 5 -16.78 -5.73 -6.32
N GLY A 6 -17.92 -5.09 -6.05
CA GLY A 6 -17.95 -3.72 -5.57
C GLY A 6 -17.08 -3.63 -4.32
N ILE A 7 -15.95 -2.94 -4.45
CA ILE A 7 -15.06 -2.67 -3.33
C ILE A 7 -15.90 -1.87 -2.35
N ARG A 8 -16.17 -2.45 -1.17
CA ARG A 8 -16.75 -1.71 -0.05
C ARG A 8 -15.65 -0.78 0.46
N MET A 9 -15.54 0.38 -0.18
CA MET A 9 -14.56 1.40 0.15
C MET A 9 -14.83 1.85 1.58
N LYS A 10 -13.82 1.72 2.46
CA LYS A 10 -13.80 2.52 3.69
C LYS A 10 -13.92 4.00 3.27
N ASN A 11 -14.63 4.82 4.03
CA ASN A 11 -14.71 6.26 3.81
C ASN A 11 -14.12 7.01 5.01
N PRO A 12 -12.92 7.59 4.90
CA PRO A 12 -12.02 7.54 3.74
C PRO A 12 -11.37 6.16 3.53
N ALA A 13 -10.95 5.88 2.30
CA ALA A 13 -10.27 4.64 1.96
C ALA A 13 -8.87 4.62 2.60
N HIS A 14 -8.37 3.42 2.92
CA HIS A 14 -7.02 3.32 3.47
C HIS A 14 -5.99 3.64 2.38
N PRO A 15 -5.06 4.59 2.60
CA PRO A 15 -4.14 5.03 1.54
C PRO A 15 -3.23 3.91 1.03
N GLY A 16 -2.96 2.90 1.86
CA GLY A 16 -2.11 1.76 1.49
C GLY A 16 -2.60 0.94 0.31
N GLY A 17 -3.92 0.78 0.15
CA GLY A 17 -4.49 0.08 -1.01
C GLY A 17 -4.15 0.81 -2.31
N PHE A 18 -4.28 2.14 -2.31
CA PHE A 18 -3.94 3.00 -3.44
C PHE A 18 -2.45 2.95 -3.77
N VAL A 19 -1.56 3.11 -2.78
CA VAL A 19 -0.11 3.05 -3.01
C VAL A 19 0.29 1.69 -3.58
N LYS A 20 -0.33 0.60 -3.13
CA LYS A 20 -0.06 -0.73 -3.64
C LYS A 20 -0.46 -0.89 -5.11
N SER A 21 -1.71 -0.54 -5.46
CA SER A 21 -2.26 -0.77 -6.81
C SER A 21 -1.74 0.22 -7.85
N GLU A 22 -1.47 1.46 -7.47
CA GLU A 22 -1.12 2.53 -8.42
C GLU A 22 0.39 2.79 -8.51
N ILE A 23 1.17 2.36 -7.53
CA ILE A 23 2.62 2.67 -7.47
C ILE A 23 3.45 1.39 -7.41
N ILE A 24 3.24 0.53 -6.41
CA ILE A 24 4.13 -0.62 -6.17
C ILE A 24 3.98 -1.66 -7.29
N GLU A 25 2.75 -2.07 -7.59
CA GLU A 25 2.47 -3.11 -8.59
C GLU A 25 2.79 -2.66 -10.03
N PRO A 26 2.36 -1.47 -10.51
CA PRO A 26 2.61 -1.04 -11.89
C PRO A 26 4.08 -0.77 -12.18
N LEU A 27 4.85 -0.32 -11.17
CA LEU A 27 6.29 -0.08 -11.31
C LEU A 27 7.13 -1.33 -11.03
N GLY A 28 6.51 -2.48 -10.70
CA GLY A 28 7.21 -3.72 -10.37
C GLY A 28 8.16 -3.58 -9.17
N LEU A 29 7.86 -2.67 -8.24
CA LEU A 29 8.72 -2.40 -7.10
C LEU A 29 8.63 -3.51 -6.06
N SER A 30 9.78 -3.95 -5.56
CA SER A 30 9.78 -4.81 -4.39
C SER A 30 9.48 -3.99 -3.13
N VAL A 31 8.72 -4.56 -2.20
CA VAL A 31 8.45 -3.92 -0.90
C VAL A 31 9.76 -3.61 -0.14
N THR A 32 10.77 -4.48 -0.29
CA THR A 32 12.08 -4.30 0.34
C THR A 32 12.81 -3.08 -0.21
N SER A 33 12.88 -2.92 -1.54
CA SER A 33 13.55 -1.78 -2.17
C SER A 33 12.82 -0.48 -1.91
N ALA A 34 11.48 -0.48 -1.98
CA ALA A 34 10.68 0.70 -1.67
C ALA A 34 10.87 1.15 -0.21
N ALA A 35 10.88 0.21 0.75
CA ALA A 35 11.12 0.53 2.16
C ALA A 35 12.51 1.13 2.40
N GLN A 36 13.54 0.63 1.71
CA GLN A 36 14.90 1.18 1.79
C GLN A 36 14.97 2.62 1.30
N VAL A 37 14.34 2.93 0.16
CA VAL A 37 14.31 4.30 -0.39
C VAL A 37 13.55 5.26 0.52
N LEU A 38 12.45 4.81 1.11
CA LEU A 38 11.65 5.60 2.05
C LEU A 38 12.28 5.71 3.45
N GLY A 39 13.37 4.98 3.73
CA GLY A 39 14.02 4.99 5.04
C GLY A 39 13.20 4.32 6.16
N VAL A 40 12.28 3.43 5.81
CA VAL A 40 11.39 2.74 6.76
C VAL A 40 11.64 1.24 6.78
N THR A 41 11.13 0.57 7.80
CA THR A 41 11.24 -0.90 7.86
C THR A 41 10.34 -1.55 6.79
N ARG A 42 10.80 -2.66 6.21
CA ARG A 42 9.98 -3.48 5.31
C ARG A 42 8.65 -3.89 5.95
N ALA A 43 8.65 -4.19 7.25
CA ALA A 43 7.47 -4.59 7.99
C ALA A 43 6.44 -3.45 8.08
N ALA A 44 6.89 -2.22 8.37
CA ALA A 44 6.02 -1.04 8.42
C ALA A 44 5.38 -0.76 7.05
N LEU A 45 6.19 -0.71 5.98
CA LEU A 45 5.67 -0.50 4.64
C LEU A 45 4.70 -1.61 4.22
N SER A 46 5.02 -2.87 4.51
CA SER A 46 4.13 -4.00 4.22
C SER A 46 2.79 -3.90 4.97
N ALA A 47 2.81 -3.52 6.25
CA ALA A 47 1.59 -3.33 7.03
C ALA A 47 0.73 -2.20 6.45
N MET A 48 1.35 -1.08 6.05
CA MET A 48 0.66 0.05 5.44
C MET A 48 0.03 -0.34 4.09
N LEU A 49 0.80 -0.94 3.17
CA LEU A 49 0.32 -1.38 1.84
C LEU A 49 -0.81 -2.41 1.89
N ASN A 50 -0.90 -3.19 2.97
CA ASN A 50 -1.95 -4.19 3.17
C ASN A 50 -3.08 -3.69 4.10
N GLU A 51 -3.19 -2.37 4.29
CA GLU A 51 -4.24 -1.69 5.09
C GLU A 51 -4.30 -2.09 6.56
N ARG A 52 -3.15 -2.48 7.12
CA ARG A 52 -2.98 -2.93 8.51
C ARG A 52 -2.22 -1.94 9.39
N ALA A 53 -1.76 -0.81 8.84
CA ALA A 53 -1.11 0.26 9.57
C ALA A 53 -1.40 1.62 8.92
N HIS A 54 -1.57 2.65 9.76
CA HIS A 54 -1.73 4.03 9.31
C HIS A 54 -0.45 4.57 8.64
N LEU A 55 -0.61 5.59 7.80
CA LEU A 55 0.52 6.37 7.29
C LEU A 55 1.02 7.31 8.39
N SER A 56 2.28 7.16 8.81
CA SER A 56 2.91 8.05 9.78
C SER A 56 3.72 9.15 9.08
N PRO A 57 4.07 10.25 9.77
CA PRO A 57 4.81 11.36 9.16
C PRO A 57 6.21 11.00 8.66
N GLU A 58 6.83 9.96 9.25
CA GLU A 58 8.10 9.42 8.82
C GLU A 58 8.04 8.50 7.58
N MET A 59 6.83 8.21 7.07
CA MET A 59 6.57 7.47 5.82
C MET A 59 6.15 8.42 4.70
#